data_AF-A0A842MRT6-F1
#
_entry.id   AF-A0A842MRT6-F1
#
_cell.length_a   1.000
_cell.length_b   1.000
_cell.length_c   1.000
_cell.angle_alpha   90.00
_cell.angle_beta   90.00
_cell.angle_gamma   90.00
#
_symmetry.space_group_name_H-M   'P 1'
#
loop_
_entity.id
_entity.type
_entity.pdbx_description
1 polymer ?
#
loop_
_entity_poly.entity_id
_entity_poly.type
_entity_poly.pdbx_seq_one_letter_code
_entity_poly.pdbx_strand_id
1 'polypeptide(L)'
;MGLLYFVIEHLEHEIGKWLLFEYMHASEIVGRKHLWFTNVKRADDAARLKPLGRVEARRAAEIFKPTKVLILDPKANMQLRPEDFNGKEAVIIGGILGDHPPKGRTSKLLTRAFPGAAARNLGKAQFSIDGAIYVAKLVSEGISLERIPIKKGLTIKLDDYSEVYLPYAYPLKDGKPVISPWLVEYLRSEEIIRDEEKLLGG
;
A
#
# COMPACT_ATOMS: atom_id res chain seq x y z
N MET A 1 -0.26 22.88 -11.30
CA MET A 1 0.37 21.76 -10.54
C MET A 1 0.34 20.54 -11.45
N GLY A 2 1.46 19.85 -11.62
CA GLY A 2 1.50 18.62 -12.42
C GLY A 2 0.67 17.51 -11.78
N LEU A 3 0.28 16.50 -12.56
CA LEU A 3 -0.44 15.33 -12.05
C LEU A 3 0.49 14.53 -11.13
N LEU A 4 0.09 14.29 -9.87
CA LEU A 4 0.78 13.39 -8.95
C LEU A 4 0.26 11.96 -9.15
N TYR A 5 1.17 11.00 -9.28
CA TYR A 5 0.85 9.57 -9.35
C TYR A 5 1.14 8.86 -8.03
N PHE A 6 0.23 7.97 -7.64
CA PHE A 6 0.45 6.99 -6.59
C PHE A 6 0.89 5.70 -7.25
N VAL A 7 2.05 5.21 -6.88
CA VAL A 7 2.68 4.06 -7.53
C VAL A 7 2.80 2.94 -6.52
N ILE A 8 2.21 1.80 -6.81
CA ILE A 8 2.41 0.57 -6.06
C ILE A 8 3.46 -0.24 -6.81
N GLU A 9 4.68 -0.31 -6.28
CA GLU A 9 5.71 -1.22 -6.79
C GLU A 9 5.37 -2.61 -6.26
N HIS A 10 4.94 -3.53 -7.12
CA HIS A 10 4.64 -4.90 -6.72
C HIS A 10 5.92 -5.65 -6.37
N LEU A 11 6.00 -6.22 -5.16
CA LEU A 11 7.23 -6.83 -4.61
C LEU A 11 7.02 -8.25 -4.09
N GLU A 12 5.93 -8.89 -4.49
CA GLU A 12 5.67 -10.30 -4.23
C GLU A 12 5.79 -11.11 -5.54
N HIS A 13 5.84 -12.43 -5.42
CA HIS A 13 5.97 -13.31 -6.60
C HIS A 13 4.69 -13.32 -7.46
N GLU A 14 3.53 -13.24 -6.80
CA GLU A 14 2.20 -13.17 -7.42
C GLU A 14 1.24 -12.31 -6.60
N ILE A 15 0.13 -11.91 -7.22
CA ILE A 15 -0.92 -11.12 -6.54
C ILE A 15 -1.95 -12.07 -5.92
N GLY A 16 -1.74 -12.44 -4.65
CA GLY A 16 -2.76 -13.10 -3.85
C GLY A 16 -4.03 -12.25 -3.68
N LYS A 17 -5.14 -12.87 -3.25
CA LYS A 17 -6.44 -12.17 -3.08
C LYS A 17 -6.34 -10.97 -2.14
N TRP A 18 -5.65 -11.12 -1.01
CA TRP A 18 -5.43 -10.02 -0.06
C TRP A 18 -4.83 -8.78 -0.73
N LEU A 19 -3.71 -8.95 -1.44
CA LEU A 19 -3.05 -7.86 -2.16
C LEU A 19 -3.96 -7.26 -3.22
N LEU A 20 -4.70 -8.09 -3.96
CA LEU A 20 -5.66 -7.59 -4.94
C LEU A 20 -6.71 -6.70 -4.28
N PHE A 21 -7.26 -7.09 -3.12
CA PHE A 21 -8.28 -6.30 -2.43
C PHE A 21 -7.73 -4.97 -1.90
N GLU A 22 -6.49 -4.92 -1.43
CA GLU A 22 -5.83 -3.65 -1.08
C GLU A 22 -5.58 -2.79 -2.33
N TYR A 23 -5.19 -3.39 -3.46
CA TYR A 23 -4.93 -2.66 -4.71
C TYR A 23 -6.23 -2.12 -5.33
N MET A 24 -7.33 -2.88 -5.26
CA MET A 24 -8.66 -2.43 -5.65
C MET A 24 -9.09 -1.23 -4.82
N HIS A 25 -8.95 -1.31 -3.50
CA HIS A 25 -9.31 -0.22 -2.61
C HIS A 25 -8.40 1.01 -2.82
N ALA A 26 -7.09 0.81 -3.07
CA ALA A 26 -6.19 1.89 -3.46
C ALA A 26 -6.69 2.63 -4.72
N SER A 27 -7.21 1.90 -5.72
CA SER A 27 -7.80 2.48 -6.93
C SER A 27 -9.03 3.34 -6.61
N GLU A 28 -9.89 2.92 -5.67
CA GLU A 28 -11.02 3.73 -5.22
C GLU A 28 -10.57 4.99 -4.47
N ILE A 29 -9.50 4.89 -3.68
CA ILE A 29 -9.01 6.00 -2.85
C ILE A 29 -8.43 7.14 -3.71
N VAL A 30 -7.56 6.82 -4.68
CA VAL A 30 -6.86 7.84 -5.49
C VAL A 30 -7.44 8.01 -6.89
N GLY A 31 -8.29 7.09 -7.33
CA GLY A 31 -8.80 7.03 -8.69
C GLY A 31 -7.81 6.39 -9.67
N ARG A 32 -8.32 5.54 -10.56
CA ARG A 32 -7.56 4.82 -11.60
C ARG A 32 -6.57 5.69 -12.39
N LYS A 33 -6.94 6.93 -12.70
CA LYS A 33 -6.09 7.86 -13.50
C LYS A 33 -4.80 8.26 -12.78
N HIS A 34 -4.79 8.18 -11.45
CA HIS A 34 -3.66 8.54 -10.60
C HIS A 34 -2.88 7.32 -10.10
N LEU A 35 -3.39 6.10 -10.27
CA LEU A 35 -2.79 4.88 -9.76
C LEU A 35 -1.96 4.16 -10.83
N TRP A 36 -0.73 3.82 -10.48
CA TRP A 36 0.17 3.00 -11.28
C TRP A 36 0.59 1.76 -10.49
N PHE A 37 0.71 0.64 -11.18
CA PHE A 37 1.31 -0.59 -10.69
C PHE A 37 2.58 -0.85 -11.48
N THR A 38 3.72 -0.92 -10.81
CA THR A 38 5.03 -1.16 -11.43
C THR A 38 5.60 -2.50 -10.98
N ASN A 39 6.60 -3.01 -11.72
CA ASN A 39 7.20 -4.33 -11.50
C ASN A 39 6.21 -5.50 -11.63
N VAL A 40 5.15 -5.36 -12.44
CA VAL A 40 4.15 -6.41 -12.67
C VAL A 40 4.59 -7.28 -13.85
N LYS A 41 5.29 -8.38 -13.57
CA LYS A 41 5.92 -9.23 -14.60
C LYS A 41 4.98 -10.24 -15.26
N ARG A 42 3.99 -10.74 -14.51
CA ARG A 42 3.07 -11.79 -14.94
C ARG A 42 1.91 -11.21 -15.75
N ALA A 43 1.60 -11.81 -16.89
CA ALA A 43 0.53 -11.34 -17.78
C ALA A 43 -0.85 -11.39 -17.11
N ASP A 44 -1.12 -12.44 -16.33
CA ASP A 44 -2.40 -12.62 -15.63
C ASP A 44 -2.60 -11.56 -14.53
N ASP A 45 -1.55 -11.27 -13.77
CA ASP A 45 -1.56 -10.20 -12.78
C ASP A 45 -1.75 -8.84 -13.44
N ALA A 46 -1.06 -8.59 -14.56
CA ALA A 46 -1.26 -7.37 -15.31
C ALA A 46 -2.70 -7.24 -15.84
N ALA A 47 -3.32 -8.33 -16.30
CA ALA A 47 -4.70 -8.33 -16.77
C ALA A 47 -5.68 -7.98 -15.63
N ARG A 48 -5.46 -8.53 -14.43
CA ARG A 48 -6.26 -8.22 -13.21
C ARG A 48 -6.12 -6.76 -12.77
N LEU A 49 -4.95 -6.15 -12.97
CA LEU A 49 -4.68 -4.77 -12.51
C LEU A 49 -5.01 -3.67 -13.52
N LYS A 50 -5.06 -3.98 -14.82
CA LYS A 50 -5.38 -3.00 -15.88
C LYS A 50 -6.68 -2.22 -15.63
N PRO A 51 -7.78 -2.81 -15.13
CA PRO A 51 -8.99 -2.07 -14.79
C PRO A 51 -8.82 -1.08 -13.63
N LEU A 52 -7.81 -1.28 -12.77
CA LEU A 52 -7.60 -0.53 -11.53
C LEU A 52 -6.62 0.63 -11.68
N GLY A 53 -5.71 0.58 -12.66
CA GLY A 53 -4.67 1.60 -12.83
C GLY A 53 -3.86 1.39 -14.10
N ARG A 54 -2.84 2.24 -14.30
CA ARG A 54 -1.81 1.96 -15.31
C ARG A 54 -0.92 0.83 -14.81
N VAL A 55 -0.56 -0.10 -15.68
CA VAL A 55 0.28 -1.25 -15.32
C VAL A 55 1.55 -1.22 -16.16
N GLU A 56 2.70 -1.37 -15.51
CA GLU A 56 4.02 -1.39 -16.12
C GLU A 56 4.80 -2.62 -15.63
N ALA A 57 5.40 -3.35 -16.58
CA ALA A 57 6.28 -4.46 -16.25
C ALA A 57 7.63 -3.98 -15.70
N ARG A 58 8.06 -2.76 -16.03
CA ARG A 58 9.30 -2.13 -15.54
C ARG A 58 9.15 -1.70 -14.09
N ARG A 59 10.26 -1.66 -13.36
CA ARG A 59 10.31 -1.12 -12.00
C ARG A 59 10.15 0.39 -12.03
N ALA A 60 9.65 0.98 -10.95
CA ALA A 60 9.49 2.42 -10.86
C ALA A 60 10.82 3.19 -11.05
N ALA A 61 11.95 2.61 -10.60
CA ALA A 61 13.29 3.16 -10.78
C ALA A 61 13.74 3.27 -12.25
N GLU A 62 13.13 2.50 -13.15
CA GLU A 62 13.39 2.54 -14.60
C GLU A 62 12.49 3.56 -15.33
N ILE A 63 11.46 4.08 -14.66
CA ILE A 63 10.42 4.93 -15.26
C ILE A 63 10.59 6.38 -14.80
N PHE A 64 10.84 6.58 -13.49
CA PHE A 64 10.87 7.90 -12.88
C PHE A 64 12.28 8.34 -12.54
N LYS A 65 12.52 9.66 -12.60
CA LYS A 65 13.78 10.24 -12.11
C LYS A 65 13.77 10.24 -10.57
N PRO A 66 14.86 9.86 -9.89
CA PRO A 66 14.90 9.82 -8.42
C PRO A 66 14.49 11.15 -7.76
N THR A 67 14.92 12.28 -8.33
CA THR A 67 14.61 13.62 -7.80
C THR A 67 13.12 13.96 -7.85
N LYS A 68 12.35 13.30 -8.72
CA LYS A 68 10.90 13.49 -8.92
C LYS A 68 10.04 12.54 -8.11
N VAL A 69 10.66 11.67 -7.32
CA VAL A 69 9.99 10.60 -6.57
C VAL A 69 10.11 10.81 -5.07
N LEU A 70 9.08 10.35 -4.38
CA LEU A 70 9.02 10.13 -2.95
C LEU A 70 8.75 8.64 -2.70
N ILE A 71 9.45 8.00 -1.76
CA ILE A 71 9.23 6.59 -1.38
C ILE A 71 8.71 6.56 0.04
N LEU A 72 7.65 5.80 0.29
CA LEU A 72 7.20 5.47 1.64
C LEU A 72 7.96 4.25 2.15
N ASP A 73 8.82 4.47 3.13
CA ASP A 73 9.61 3.44 3.78
C ASP A 73 9.45 3.57 5.30
N PRO A 74 8.88 2.57 5.99
CA PRO A 74 8.77 2.58 7.45
C PRO A 74 10.11 2.76 8.19
N LYS A 75 11.24 2.45 7.53
CA LYS A 75 12.60 2.64 8.08
C LYS A 75 13.25 3.98 7.73
N ALA A 76 12.58 4.86 6.98
CA ALA A 76 13.12 6.19 6.72
C ALA A 76 13.24 7.00 8.02
N ASN A 77 14.22 7.88 8.11
CA ASN A 77 14.47 8.68 9.32
C ASN A 77 13.55 9.89 9.47
N MET A 78 12.90 10.32 8.39
CA MET A 78 12.07 11.52 8.36
C MET A 78 10.61 11.16 8.11
N GLN A 79 9.70 11.81 8.83
CA GLN A 79 8.26 11.68 8.61
C GLN A 79 7.83 12.43 7.35
N LEU A 80 6.82 11.89 6.67
CA LEU A 80 6.19 12.50 5.51
C LEU A 80 5.52 13.82 5.88
N ARG A 81 5.79 14.87 5.10
CA ARG A 81 5.17 16.19 5.25
C ARG A 81 4.58 16.68 3.92
N PRO A 82 3.60 17.59 3.94
CA PRO A 82 3.04 18.17 2.71
C PRO A 82 4.09 18.74 1.76
N GLU A 83 5.12 19.40 2.29
CA GLU A 83 6.16 20.04 1.47
C GLU A 83 7.02 19.04 0.71
N ASP A 84 7.07 17.76 1.13
CA ASP A 84 7.84 16.72 0.46
C ASP A 84 7.27 16.39 -0.94
N PHE A 85 6.02 16.76 -1.22
CA PHE A 85 5.37 16.58 -2.53
C PHE A 85 5.71 17.71 -3.53
N ASN A 86 6.34 18.80 -3.08
CA ASN A 86 6.68 19.92 -3.96
C ASN A 86 7.65 19.47 -5.06
N GLY A 87 7.24 19.64 -6.32
CA GLY A 87 8.03 19.27 -7.49
C GLY A 87 8.15 17.76 -7.73
N LYS A 88 7.40 16.93 -6.99
CA LYS A 88 7.31 15.48 -7.20
C LYS A 88 6.25 15.13 -8.25
N GLU A 89 6.51 14.04 -8.95
CA GLU A 89 5.63 13.46 -9.96
C GLU A 89 4.99 12.16 -9.45
N ALA A 90 5.65 11.46 -8.52
CA ALA A 90 5.16 10.21 -7.98
C ALA A 90 5.52 10.00 -6.50
N VAL A 91 4.62 9.32 -5.79
CA VAL A 91 4.89 8.69 -4.49
C VAL A 91 4.79 7.17 -4.64
N ILE A 92 5.82 6.45 -4.21
CA ILE A 92 5.93 4.99 -4.36
C ILE A 92 5.70 4.31 -3.02
N ILE A 93 4.79 3.35 -3.04
CA ILE A 93 4.44 2.46 -1.94
C ILE A 93 4.89 1.05 -2.34
N GLY A 94 5.51 0.33 -1.43
CA GLY A 94 5.82 -1.08 -1.64
C GLY A 94 4.54 -1.91 -1.56
N GLY A 95 4.15 -2.52 -2.68
CA GLY A 95 3.09 -3.52 -2.76
C GLY A 95 3.56 -4.86 -2.22
N ILE A 96 3.74 -4.93 -0.90
CA ILE A 96 4.34 -6.05 -0.18
C ILE A 96 3.55 -6.34 1.09
N LEU A 97 3.31 -7.62 1.40
CA LEU A 97 2.59 -7.97 2.62
C LEU A 97 3.49 -7.72 3.84
N GLY A 98 2.89 -7.13 4.87
CA GLY A 98 3.55 -6.86 6.13
C GLY A 98 3.83 -8.13 6.92
N ASP A 99 4.98 -8.18 7.57
CA ASP A 99 5.24 -9.16 8.64
C ASP A 99 4.95 -8.53 10.00
N HIS A 100 4.61 -9.36 10.99
CA HIS A 100 4.62 -8.98 12.39
C HIS A 100 5.64 -9.85 13.16
N PRO A 101 6.76 -9.29 13.64
CA PRO A 101 7.21 -7.90 13.52
C PRO A 101 7.73 -7.52 12.11
N PRO A 102 7.75 -6.22 11.75
CA PRO A 102 8.20 -5.78 10.43
C PRO A 102 9.66 -6.17 10.10
N LYS A 103 9.87 -6.87 8.98
CA LYS A 103 11.21 -7.30 8.53
C LYS A 103 11.98 -6.23 7.72
N GLY A 104 11.38 -5.06 7.48
CA GLY A 104 11.98 -3.96 6.71
C GLY A 104 12.20 -4.29 5.23
N ARG A 105 11.31 -5.09 4.64
CA ARG A 105 11.41 -5.56 3.25
C ARG A 105 11.35 -4.39 2.25
N THR A 106 10.53 -3.37 2.48
CA THR A 106 10.47 -2.15 1.63
C THR A 106 11.83 -1.49 1.46
N SER A 107 12.55 -1.28 2.56
CA SER A 107 13.90 -0.70 2.50
C SER A 107 14.86 -1.53 1.65
N LYS A 108 14.82 -2.85 1.80
CA LYS A 108 15.68 -3.79 1.07
C LYS A 108 15.34 -3.88 -0.43
N LEU A 109 14.06 -3.96 -0.76
CA LEU A 109 13.57 -4.31 -2.09
C LEU A 109 13.21 -3.11 -2.97
N LEU A 110 12.92 -1.96 -2.36
CA LEU A 110 12.52 -0.74 -3.05
C LEU A 110 13.50 0.41 -2.78
N THR A 111 13.61 0.89 -1.54
CA THR A 111 14.37 2.12 -1.23
C THR A 111 15.83 2.03 -1.65
N ARG A 112 16.52 0.93 -1.32
CA ARG A 112 17.92 0.71 -1.71
C ARG A 112 18.12 0.54 -3.22
N ALA A 113 17.10 0.07 -3.92
CA ALA A 113 17.12 -0.11 -5.37
C ALA A 113 16.85 1.20 -6.13
N PHE A 114 16.52 2.29 -5.43
CA PHE A 114 16.21 3.59 -6.03
C PHE A 114 17.03 4.73 -5.41
N PRO A 115 18.37 4.71 -5.57
CA PRO A 115 19.25 5.72 -4.97
C PRO A 115 18.92 7.14 -5.48
N GLY A 116 18.98 8.10 -4.57
CA GLY A 116 18.68 9.52 -4.85
C GLY A 116 17.21 9.89 -4.76
N ALA A 117 16.29 8.92 -4.58
CA ALA A 117 14.90 9.21 -4.26
C ALA A 117 14.76 9.60 -2.78
N ALA A 118 13.89 10.57 -2.50
CA ALA A 118 13.59 10.92 -1.11
C ALA A 118 12.76 9.80 -0.47
N ALA A 119 13.10 9.40 0.76
CA ALA A 119 12.32 8.43 1.52
C ALA A 119 11.70 9.08 2.77
N ARG A 120 10.46 8.71 3.09
CA ARG A 120 9.71 9.17 4.26
C ARG A 120 8.95 8.03 4.92
N ASN A 121 8.76 8.12 6.23
CA ASN A 121 7.90 7.21 6.99
C ASN A 121 6.55 7.87 7.32
N LEU A 122 5.56 7.05 7.69
CA LEU A 122 4.23 7.50 8.11
C LEU A 122 4.07 7.49 9.64
N GLY A 123 5.18 7.67 10.35
CA GLY A 123 5.28 7.44 11.79
C GLY A 123 5.78 6.03 12.14
N LYS A 124 5.67 5.68 13.42
CA LYS A 124 6.21 4.42 13.97
C LYS A 124 5.32 3.20 13.69
N ALA A 125 4.08 3.41 13.27
CA ALA A 125 3.13 2.33 13.07
C ALA A 125 3.24 1.74 11.65
N GLN A 126 2.91 0.46 11.52
CA GLN A 126 2.89 -0.24 10.24
C GLN A 126 1.48 -0.13 9.64
N PHE A 127 1.38 0.37 8.41
CA PHE A 127 0.11 0.48 7.68
C PHE A 127 0.00 -0.62 6.63
N SER A 128 -1.24 -0.98 6.27
CA SER A 128 -1.54 -1.72 5.03
C SER A 128 -1.25 -0.86 3.79
N ILE A 129 -1.23 -1.46 2.59
CA ILE A 129 -0.88 -0.73 1.36
C ILE A 129 -1.93 0.35 1.06
N ASP A 130 -3.21 0.01 1.15
CA ASP A 130 -4.33 0.93 0.96
C ASP A 130 -4.36 2.04 2.04
N GLY A 131 -4.06 1.69 3.28
CA GLY A 131 -3.90 2.65 4.37
C GLY A 131 -2.76 3.64 4.12
N ALA A 132 -1.60 3.16 3.67
CA ALA A 132 -0.46 4.01 3.32
C ALA A 132 -0.76 4.93 2.13
N ILE A 133 -1.47 4.42 1.12
CA ILE A 133 -1.98 5.20 -0.03
C ILE A 133 -2.91 6.31 0.47
N TYR A 134 -3.87 5.99 1.34
CA TYR A 134 -4.81 6.97 1.89
C TYR A 134 -4.10 8.08 2.67
N VAL A 135 -3.17 7.72 3.56
CA VAL A 135 -2.37 8.71 4.30
C VAL A 135 -1.58 9.59 3.34
N ALA A 136 -0.88 9.00 2.36
CA ALA A 136 -0.10 9.76 1.38
C ALA A 136 -0.98 10.72 0.57
N LYS A 137 -2.19 10.32 0.21
CA LYS A 137 -3.16 11.18 -0.47
C LYS A 137 -3.51 12.40 0.37
N LEU A 138 -3.92 12.19 1.63
CA LEU A 138 -4.27 13.30 2.52
C LEU A 138 -3.09 14.26 2.74
N VAL A 139 -1.88 13.74 2.91
CA VAL A 139 -0.69 14.59 3.10
C VAL A 139 -0.36 15.36 1.83
N SER A 140 -0.51 14.76 0.64
CA SER A 140 -0.35 15.46 -0.64
C SER A 140 -1.38 16.57 -0.85
N GLU A 141 -2.52 16.48 -0.17
CA GLU A 141 -3.61 17.48 -0.18
C GLU A 141 -3.45 18.55 0.91
N GLY A 142 -2.33 18.53 1.64
CA GLY A 142 -1.97 19.56 2.62
C GLY A 142 -2.32 19.22 4.08
N ILE A 143 -2.85 18.02 4.37
CA ILE A 143 -3.14 17.60 5.74
C ILE A 143 -1.85 17.09 6.38
N SER A 144 -1.41 17.69 7.48
CA SER A 144 -0.22 17.21 8.17
C SER A 144 -0.44 15.83 8.79
N LEU A 145 0.62 15.02 8.84
CA LEU A 145 0.54 13.61 9.23
C LEU A 145 -0.05 13.42 10.64
N GLU A 146 0.32 14.29 11.58
CA GLU A 146 -0.16 14.28 12.97
C GLU A 146 -1.65 14.62 13.11
N ARG A 147 -2.28 15.21 12.09
CA ARG A 147 -3.72 15.50 12.08
C ARG A 147 -4.55 14.33 11.55
N ILE A 148 -3.94 13.29 11.00
CA ILE A 148 -4.64 12.13 10.47
C ILE A 148 -4.92 11.18 11.65
N PRO A 149 -6.19 11.00 12.07
CA PRO A 149 -6.52 10.07 13.15
C PRO A 149 -6.21 8.64 12.73
N ILE A 150 -5.63 7.87 13.65
CA ILE A 150 -5.28 6.46 13.42
C ILE A 150 -5.83 5.57 14.52
N LYS A 151 -6.31 4.38 14.15
CA LYS A 151 -6.58 3.28 15.06
C LYS A 151 -5.46 2.25 14.93
N LYS A 152 -4.85 1.85 16.05
CA LYS A 152 -3.84 0.80 16.10
C LYS A 152 -4.52 -0.53 16.38
N GLY A 153 -4.33 -1.50 15.50
CA GLY A 153 -5.00 -2.79 15.56
C GLY A 153 -6.45 -2.71 15.08
N LEU A 154 -6.90 -3.77 14.42
CA LEU A 154 -8.29 -3.94 14.05
C LEU A 154 -8.73 -5.38 14.31
N THR A 155 -9.71 -5.56 15.17
CA THR A 155 -10.39 -6.83 15.35
C THR A 155 -11.60 -6.91 14.43
N ILE A 156 -11.65 -7.95 13.60
CA ILE A 156 -12.76 -8.26 12.71
C ILE A 156 -13.43 -9.51 13.26
N LYS A 157 -14.70 -9.38 13.68
CA LYS A 157 -15.53 -10.54 14.00
C LYS A 157 -15.85 -11.30 12.73
N LEU A 158 -15.59 -12.60 12.74
CA LEU A 158 -15.92 -13.50 11.63
C LEU A 158 -17.31 -14.10 11.86
N ASP A 159 -17.57 -14.55 13.09
CA ASP A 159 -18.86 -15.06 13.57
C ASP A 159 -19.02 -14.77 15.08
N ASP A 160 -19.96 -15.43 15.75
CA ASP A 160 -20.24 -15.25 17.19
C ASP A 160 -19.12 -15.78 18.11
N TYR A 161 -18.22 -16.62 17.59
CA TYR A 161 -17.19 -17.34 18.34
C TYR A 161 -15.77 -17.03 17.89
N SER A 162 -15.59 -16.49 16.68
CA SER A 162 -14.27 -16.29 16.08
C SER A 162 -14.05 -14.84 15.60
N GLU A 163 -12.81 -14.38 15.79
CA GLU A 163 -12.35 -13.07 15.35
C GLU A 163 -10.90 -13.13 14.85
N VAL A 164 -10.57 -12.22 13.95
CA VAL A 164 -9.21 -12.02 13.45
C VAL A 164 -8.71 -10.67 13.92
N TYR A 165 -7.51 -10.66 14.51
CA TYR A 165 -6.81 -9.44 14.88
C TYR A 165 -5.76 -9.07 13.83
N LEU A 166 -5.91 -7.88 13.25
CA LEU A 166 -4.97 -7.32 12.29
C LEU A 166 -4.05 -6.31 12.99
N PRO A 167 -2.74 -6.60 13.16
CA PRO A 167 -1.81 -5.78 13.94
C PRO A 167 -1.26 -4.56 13.17
N TYR A 168 -2.08 -3.93 12.32
CA TYR A 168 -1.74 -2.76 11.53
C TYR A 168 -2.36 -1.48 12.11
N ALA A 169 -1.84 -0.32 11.70
CA ALA A 169 -2.49 0.95 11.87
C ALA A 169 -3.40 1.26 10.70
N TYR A 170 -4.59 1.77 11.01
CA TYR A 170 -5.61 2.15 10.05
C TYR A 170 -5.90 3.63 10.21
N PRO A 171 -5.71 4.46 9.16
CA PRO A 171 -6.19 5.83 9.21
C PRO A 171 -7.72 5.82 9.27
N LEU A 172 -8.32 6.85 9.89
CA LEU A 172 -9.77 6.94 10.01
C LEU A 172 -10.34 7.93 8.98
N LYS A 173 -11.41 7.50 8.31
CA LYS A 173 -12.29 8.34 7.49
C LYS A 173 -13.66 8.35 8.16
N ASP A 174 -14.14 9.53 8.56
CA ASP A 174 -15.42 9.69 9.26
C ASP A 174 -15.55 8.78 10.50
N GLY A 175 -14.45 8.64 11.25
CA GLY A 175 -14.37 7.80 12.45
C GLY A 175 -14.25 6.29 12.18
N LYS A 176 -14.29 5.85 10.91
CA LYS A 176 -14.19 4.43 10.53
C LYS A 176 -12.79 4.10 9.99
N PRO A 177 -12.23 2.92 10.32
CA PRO A 177 -10.97 2.46 9.73
C PRO A 177 -11.04 2.39 8.21
N VAL A 178 -10.05 2.97 7.53
CA VAL A 178 -9.85 2.78 6.09
C VAL A 178 -9.24 1.40 5.88
N ILE A 179 -10.08 0.45 5.47
CA ILE A 179 -9.72 -0.92 5.12
C ILE A 179 -10.61 -1.35 3.95
N SER A 180 -10.05 -2.16 3.05
CA SER A 180 -10.79 -2.72 1.93
C SER A 180 -12.03 -3.50 2.41
N PRO A 181 -13.26 -3.16 1.97
CA PRO A 181 -14.45 -3.90 2.36
C PRO A 181 -14.40 -5.35 1.82
N TRP A 182 -13.82 -5.57 0.64
CA TRP A 182 -13.62 -6.91 0.10
C TRP A 182 -12.66 -7.75 0.93
N LEU A 183 -11.63 -7.13 1.52
CA LEU A 183 -10.73 -7.83 2.44
C LEU A 183 -11.49 -8.26 3.71
N VAL A 184 -12.36 -7.40 4.24
CA VAL A 184 -13.19 -7.76 5.41
C VAL A 184 -14.11 -8.93 5.10
N GLU A 185 -14.78 -8.91 3.94
CA GLU A 185 -15.66 -10.02 3.53
C GLU A 185 -14.88 -11.30 3.23
N TYR A 186 -13.70 -11.19 2.62
CA TYR A 186 -12.81 -12.34 2.41
C TYR A 186 -12.37 -12.98 3.74
N LEU A 187 -12.03 -12.16 4.74
CA LEU A 187 -11.64 -12.65 6.06
C LEU A 187 -12.79 -13.36 6.78
N ARG A 188 -14.04 -12.94 6.54
CA ARG A 188 -15.25 -13.58 7.07
C ARG A 188 -15.64 -14.86 6.34
N SER A 189 -15.06 -15.12 5.18
CA SER A 189 -15.37 -16.28 4.37
C SER A 189 -14.47 -17.47 4.70
N GLU A 190 -14.94 -18.69 4.44
CA GLU A 190 -14.09 -19.88 4.48
C GLU A 190 -13.00 -19.89 3.40
N GLU A 191 -13.05 -18.96 2.42
CA GLU A 191 -12.09 -18.94 1.33
C GLU A 191 -10.66 -18.70 1.81
N ILE A 192 -10.49 -17.91 2.88
CA ILE A 192 -9.14 -17.64 3.41
C ILE A 192 -8.48 -18.91 3.94
N ILE A 193 -9.25 -19.77 4.61
CA ILE A 193 -8.76 -21.04 5.15
C ILE A 193 -8.27 -21.92 3.99
N ARG A 194 -9.06 -22.02 2.92
CA ARG A 194 -8.73 -22.83 1.74
C ARG A 194 -7.50 -22.31 0.99
N ASP A 195 -7.34 -20.99 0.92
CA ASP A 195 -6.19 -20.37 0.27
C ASP A 195 -4.92 -20.50 1.13
N GLU A 196 -5.03 -20.44 2.46
CA GLU A 196 -3.92 -20.73 3.39
C GLU A 196 -3.50 -22.22 3.34
N GLU A 197 -4.45 -23.16 3.31
CA GLU A 197 -4.17 -24.59 3.18
C GLU A 197 -3.41 -24.92 1.89
N LYS A 198 -3.76 -24.27 0.77
CA LYS A 198 -3.02 -24.43 -0.50
C LYS A 198 -1.60 -23.90 -0.44
N LEU A 199 -1.37 -22.82 0.32
CA LEU A 199 -0.03 -22.25 0.50
C LEU A 199 0.86 -23.11 1.40
N LEU A 200 0.27 -23.84 2.35
CA LEU A 200 0.99 -24.71 3.28
C LEU A 200 1.16 -26.14 2.75
N GLY A 201 0.27 -26.61 1.87
CA GLY A 201 0.29 -27.95 1.29
C GLY A 201 1.01 -28.06 -0.07
N GLY A 202 1.59 -26.97 -0.57
CA GLY A 202 2.32 -26.89 -1.84
C GLY A 202 3.84 -26.93 -1.71
#